data_AF-A0A1X2HMB5-F1
#
_entry.id   AF-A0A1X2HMB5-F1
#
_cell.length_a   1.000
_cell.length_b   1.000
_cell.length_c   1.000
_cell.angle_alpha   90.00
_cell.angle_beta   90.00
_cell.angle_gamma   90.00
#
_symmetry.space_group_name_H-M   'P 1'
#
loop_
_entity.id
_entity.type
_entity.pdbx_description
1 polymer ?
#
loop_
_entity_poly.entity_id
_entity_poly.type
_entity_poly.pdbx_seq_one_letter_code
_entity_poly.pdbx_strand_id
1 'polypeptide(L)'
;MSLEELRAQGWCISQEGLDTIQESLEKENPTVDDIIGAALDANLRQIGDGRGFRQDGDPTTKTIPAPLVLQVLEIRNVALPSSHQVEKPRLLRIAFSDGGKKKIIGAEILGPVDQIK
;
A
#
# COMPACT_ATOMS: atom_id res chain seq x y z
N MET A 1 3.28 19.74 -10.01
CA MET A 1 2.52 18.55 -9.60
C MET A 1 2.50 18.51 -8.10
N SER A 2 1.33 18.33 -7.47
CA SER A 2 1.22 18.41 -6.01
C SER A 2 0.98 17.04 -5.38
N LEU A 3 1.52 16.83 -4.18
CA LEU A 3 1.23 15.67 -3.33
C LEU A 3 -0.29 15.49 -3.09
N GLU A 4 -1.08 16.54 -3.26
CA GLU A 4 -2.55 16.50 -3.14
C GLU A 4 -3.20 15.69 -4.26
N GLU A 5 -2.70 15.79 -5.50
CA GLU A 5 -3.20 15.01 -6.64
C GLU A 5 -2.95 13.50 -6.42
N LEU A 6 -1.78 13.15 -5.90
CA LEU A 6 -1.43 11.78 -5.52
C LEU A 6 -2.29 11.28 -4.36
N ARG A 7 -2.51 12.11 -3.33
CA ARG A 7 -3.38 11.77 -2.20
C ARG A 7 -4.82 11.54 -2.61
N ALA A 8 -5.35 12.32 -3.56
CA ALA A 8 -6.69 12.11 -4.09
C ALA A 8 -6.85 10.73 -4.76
N GLN A 9 -5.75 10.15 -5.26
CA GLN A 9 -5.68 8.78 -5.80
C GLN A 9 -5.32 7.72 -4.74
N GLY A 10 -5.22 8.11 -3.46
CA GLY A 10 -4.91 7.22 -2.34
C GLY A 10 -3.42 7.00 -2.06
N TRP A 11 -2.52 7.66 -2.79
CA TRP A 11 -1.08 7.57 -2.57
C TRP A 11 -0.61 8.49 -1.44
N CYS A 12 -0.07 7.91 -0.38
CA CYS A 12 0.51 8.65 0.75
C CYS A 12 2.05 8.67 0.64
N ILE A 13 2.55 9.54 -0.23
CA ILE A 13 3.99 9.71 -0.53
C ILE A 13 4.55 10.90 0.28
N SER A 14 5.80 10.79 0.73
CA SER A 14 6.53 11.89 1.37
C SER A 14 7.08 12.87 0.33
N GLN A 15 7.47 14.09 0.73
CA GLN A 15 8.11 15.00 -0.24
C GLN A 15 9.42 14.42 -0.78
N GLU A 16 10.27 13.88 0.11
CA GLU A 16 11.53 13.21 -0.27
C GLU A 16 11.30 12.01 -1.21
N GLY A 17 10.23 11.24 -0.98
CA GLY A 17 9.84 10.13 -1.84
C GLY A 17 9.40 10.59 -3.23
N LEU A 18 8.64 11.70 -3.30
CA LEU A 18 8.26 12.31 -4.57
C LEU A 18 9.48 12.79 -5.34
N ASP A 19 10.40 13.49 -4.67
CA ASP A 19 11.63 13.99 -5.28
C ASP A 19 12.47 12.83 -5.84
N THR A 20 12.61 11.74 -5.06
CA THR A 20 13.31 10.51 -5.49
C THR A 20 12.70 9.87 -6.74
N ILE A 21 11.37 9.83 -6.84
CA ILE A 21 10.69 9.29 -8.03
C ILE A 21 10.86 10.22 -9.23
N GLN A 22 10.79 11.53 -9.04
CA GLN A 22 10.97 12.50 -10.13
C GLN A 22 12.38 12.45 -10.70
N GLU A 23 13.39 12.31 -9.84
CA GLU A 23 14.79 12.13 -10.24
C GLU A 23 14.99 10.83 -11.06
N SER A 24 14.32 9.73 -10.69
CA SER A 24 14.47 8.44 -11.38
C SER A 24 13.79 8.37 -12.74
N LEU A 25 12.81 9.24 -13.00
CA LEU A 25 12.07 9.28 -14.27
C LEU A 25 12.84 9.95 -15.42
N GLU A 26 13.93 10.68 -15.13
CA GLU A 26 14.74 11.44 -16.11
C GLU A 26 13.89 12.29 -17.09
N LYS A 27 12.71 12.76 -16.64
CA LYS A 27 11.71 13.42 -17.47
C LYS A 27 11.49 14.87 -17.00
N GLU A 28 11.55 15.81 -17.93
CA GLU A 28 11.20 17.21 -17.65
C GLU A 28 9.67 17.31 -17.51
N ASN A 29 9.21 17.60 -16.29
CA ASN A 29 7.79 17.65 -15.91
C ASN A 29 7.05 16.31 -16.13
N PRO A 30 7.31 15.28 -15.29
CA PRO A 30 6.49 14.07 -15.31
C PRO A 30 5.03 14.41 -15.04
N THR A 31 4.12 13.56 -15.49
CA THR A 31 2.68 13.60 -15.18
C THR A 31 2.37 12.77 -13.94
N VAL A 32 1.18 12.93 -13.35
CA VAL A 32 0.76 12.11 -12.19
C VAL A 32 0.80 10.62 -12.54
N ASP A 33 0.41 10.24 -13.76
CA ASP A 33 0.43 8.86 -14.22
C ASP A 33 1.86 8.32 -14.38
N ASP A 34 2.82 9.15 -14.82
CA ASP A 34 4.23 8.75 -14.86
C ASP A 34 4.76 8.46 -13.45
N ILE A 35 4.41 9.31 -12.48
CA ILE A 35 4.82 9.14 -11.08
C ILE A 35 4.16 7.91 -10.46
N ILE A 36 2.86 7.71 -10.67
CA ILE A 36 2.16 6.51 -10.21
C ILE A 36 2.78 5.26 -10.84
N GLY A 37 3.09 5.29 -12.14
CA GLY A 37 3.77 4.21 -12.84
C GLY A 37 5.09 3.82 -12.17
N ALA A 38 5.95 4.79 -11.87
CA ALA A 38 7.20 4.53 -11.15
C ALA A 38 6.98 4.12 -9.69
N ALA A 39 5.98 4.69 -9.01
CA ALA A 39 5.69 4.39 -7.60
C ALA A 39 5.15 2.96 -7.39
N LEU A 40 4.53 2.35 -8.40
CA LEU A 40 4.04 0.96 -8.35
C LEU A 40 5.16 -0.06 -8.13
N ASP A 41 6.35 0.21 -8.66
CA ASP A 41 7.54 -0.65 -8.51
C ASP A 41 8.42 -0.25 -7.31
N ALA A 42 8.09 0.86 -6.63
CA ALA A 42 8.85 1.36 -5.51
C ALA A 42 8.43 0.74 -4.17
N ASN A 43 9.38 0.63 -3.24
CA ASN A 43 9.08 0.21 -1.88
C ASN A 43 8.44 1.38 -1.10
N LEU A 44 7.20 1.23 -0.64
CA LEU A 44 6.50 2.28 0.10
C LEU A 44 7.25 2.70 1.38
N ARG A 45 8.10 1.85 1.98
CA ARG A 45 8.90 2.26 3.15
C ARG A 45 10.02 3.24 2.82
N GLN A 46 10.36 3.37 1.55
CA GLN A 46 11.36 4.32 1.07
C GLN A 46 10.71 5.62 0.61
N ILE A 47 9.55 5.54 -0.04
CA ILE A 47 8.89 6.72 -0.66
C ILE A 47 7.67 7.24 0.11
N GLY A 48 7.06 6.41 0.95
CA GLY A 48 5.81 6.71 1.65
C GLY A 48 6.01 7.57 2.90
N ASP A 49 4.95 8.24 3.33
CA ASP A 49 4.99 9.04 4.57
C ASP A 49 4.53 8.27 5.83
N GLY A 50 4.03 7.03 5.65
CA GLY A 50 3.60 6.16 6.75
C GLY A 50 2.35 6.62 7.48
N ARG A 51 1.53 7.48 6.85
CA ARG A 51 0.29 8.02 7.43
C ARG A 51 -0.97 7.53 6.75
N GLY A 52 -0.90 6.50 5.92
CA GLY A 52 -2.04 6.00 5.14
C GLY A 52 -3.27 5.65 5.98
N PHE A 53 -3.08 5.08 7.17
CA PHE A 53 -4.16 4.73 8.10
C PHE A 53 -4.54 5.84 9.09
N ARG A 54 -3.85 6.98 9.06
CA ARG A 54 -4.02 8.08 10.02
C ARG A 54 -4.05 9.43 9.32
N GLN A 55 -4.74 9.49 8.18
CA GLN A 55 -4.84 10.72 7.39
C GLN A 55 -5.46 11.86 8.22
N ASP A 56 -6.42 11.56 9.08
CA ASP A 56 -7.10 12.53 9.95
C ASP A 56 -6.35 12.85 11.25
N GLY A 57 -5.19 12.21 11.48
CA GLY A 57 -4.39 12.39 12.70
C GLY A 57 -4.99 11.82 13.99
N ASP A 58 -6.26 11.40 13.97
CA ASP A 58 -6.95 10.79 15.10
C ASP A 58 -6.56 9.31 15.26
N PRO A 59 -5.91 8.89 16.37
CA PRO A 59 -5.55 7.50 16.60
C PRO A 59 -6.73 6.61 17.00
N THR A 60 -7.93 7.17 17.21
CA THR A 60 -9.12 6.46 17.68
C THR A 60 -10.10 6.10 16.57
N THR A 61 -9.88 6.60 15.35
CA THR A 61 -10.69 6.26 14.17
C THR A 61 -10.65 4.76 13.90
N LYS A 62 -11.83 4.15 13.82
CA LYS A 62 -12.01 2.73 13.52
C LYS A 62 -12.24 2.47 12.03
N THR A 63 -12.26 3.53 11.23
CA THR A 63 -12.50 3.51 9.79
C THR A 63 -11.18 3.61 9.05
N ILE A 64 -11.05 2.83 7.98
CA ILE A 64 -9.90 2.92 7.07
C ILE A 64 -10.22 4.04 6.05
N PRO A 65 -9.35 5.05 5.87
CA PRO A 65 -9.53 6.06 4.84
C PRO A 65 -9.62 5.44 3.44
N ALA A 66 -10.42 6.04 2.56
CA ALA A 66 -10.55 5.62 1.17
C ALA A 66 -10.58 6.84 0.24
N PRO A 67 -9.88 6.82 -0.91
CA PRO A 67 -9.02 5.74 -1.40
C PRO A 67 -7.70 5.62 -0.62
N LEU A 68 -7.11 4.43 -0.58
CA LEU A 68 -5.83 4.15 0.10
C LEU A 68 -5.03 3.09 -0.65
N VAL A 69 -3.79 3.44 -1.01
CA VAL A 69 -2.81 2.53 -1.61
C VAL A 69 -1.91 1.95 -0.53
N LEU A 70 -1.74 0.62 -0.55
CA LEU A 70 -0.88 -0.12 0.37
C LEU A 70 -0.01 -1.09 -0.41
N GLN A 71 1.15 -1.40 0.16
CA GLN A 71 2.04 -2.44 -0.37
C GLN A 71 1.78 -3.76 0.35
N VAL A 72 1.53 -4.82 -0.43
CA VAL A 72 1.47 -6.19 0.08
C VAL A 72 2.88 -6.67 0.41
N LEU A 73 3.09 -7.15 1.64
CA LEU A 73 4.39 -7.64 2.12
C LEU A 73 4.43 -9.17 2.23
N GLU A 74 3.33 -9.79 2.63
CA GLU A 74 3.21 -11.23 2.85
C GLU A 74 1.76 -11.63 2.69
N ILE A 75 1.49 -12.71 1.96
CA ILE A 75 0.19 -13.39 1.92
C ILE A 75 0.39 -14.79 2.50
N ARG A 76 -0.48 -15.20 3.42
CA ARG A 76 -0.44 -16.53 4.03
C ARG A 76 -1.84 -17.10 4.15
N ASN A 77 -2.04 -18.34 3.74
CA ASN A 77 -3.24 -19.10 4.09
C ASN A 77 -3.08 -19.63 5.52
N VAL A 78 -3.78 -19.00 6.46
CA VAL A 78 -3.73 -19.38 7.89
C VAL A 78 -4.67 -20.52 8.24
N ALA A 79 -5.50 -20.97 7.30
CA ALA A 79 -6.29 -22.19 7.48
C ALA A 79 -5.47 -23.47 7.25
N LEU A 80 -4.25 -23.34 6.71
CA LEU A 80 -3.39 -24.46 6.34
C LEU A 80 -1.97 -24.31 6.92
N PRO A 81 -1.25 -25.44 7.11
CA PRO A 81 0.15 -25.40 7.52
C PRO A 81 1.03 -24.77 6.44
N SER A 82 2.21 -24.29 6.83
CA SER A 82 3.15 -23.58 5.94
C SER A 82 3.56 -24.36 4.69
N SER A 83 3.47 -25.69 4.71
CA SER A 83 3.80 -26.56 3.57
C SER A 83 2.68 -26.66 2.52
N HIS A 84 1.44 -26.27 2.84
CA HIS A 84 0.25 -26.46 1.98
C HIS A 84 -0.53 -25.16 1.81
N GLN A 85 0.08 -24.10 1.28
CA GLN A 85 -0.55 -22.77 1.29
C GLN A 85 -1.63 -22.53 0.21
N VAL A 86 -1.62 -23.30 -0.89
CA VAL A 86 -2.50 -23.08 -2.06
C VAL A 86 -3.83 -23.85 -1.95
N GLU A 87 -3.91 -24.83 -1.06
CA GLU A 87 -5.07 -25.72 -0.97
C GLU A 87 -6.26 -25.07 -0.25
N LYS A 88 -7.41 -25.75 -0.26
CA LYS A 88 -8.58 -25.38 0.54
C LYS A 88 -8.59 -26.16 1.85
N PRO A 89 -9.15 -25.59 2.94
CA PRO A 89 -9.84 -24.29 3.04
C PRO A 89 -8.90 -23.08 2.90
N ARG A 90 -9.44 -21.95 2.46
CA ARG A 90 -8.72 -20.68 2.28
C ARG A 90 -9.15 -19.69 3.35
N LEU A 91 -8.17 -19.17 4.09
CA LEU A 91 -8.33 -17.98 4.93
C LEU A 91 -7.03 -17.19 4.83
N LEU A 92 -7.01 -16.14 4.00
CA LEU A 92 -5.80 -15.34 3.83
C LEU A 92 -5.60 -14.35 4.98
N ARG A 93 -4.41 -14.37 5.56
CA ARG A 93 -3.83 -13.29 6.36
C ARG A 93 -2.83 -12.55 5.48
N ILE A 94 -3.02 -11.24 5.35
CA ILE A 94 -2.18 -10.40 4.49
C ILE A 94 -1.51 -9.35 5.36
N ALA A 95 -0.18 -9.24 5.26
CA ALA A 95 0.57 -8.15 5.85
C ALA A 95 0.76 -7.03 4.82
N PHE A 96 0.45 -5.81 5.22
CA PHE A 96 0.55 -4.60 4.41
C PHE A 96 1.55 -3.61 5.01
N SER A 97 2.05 -2.70 4.18
CA SER A 97 2.76 -1.48 4.57
C SER A 97 2.07 -0.27 3.95
N ASP A 98 1.93 0.80 4.70
CA ASP A 98 1.57 2.15 4.23
C ASP A 98 2.81 3.07 4.10
N GLY A 99 4.00 2.47 4.07
CA GLY A 99 5.30 3.15 4.18
C GLY A 99 5.81 3.34 5.61
N GLY A 100 4.98 3.10 6.62
CA GLY A 100 5.41 3.13 8.02
C GLY A 100 6.28 1.94 8.43
N LYS A 101 6.92 2.04 9.61
CA LYS A 101 7.72 0.95 10.20
C LYS A 101 6.87 -0.27 10.61
N LYS A 102 5.59 -0.05 10.92
CA LYS A 102 4.68 -1.10 11.41
C LYS A 102 3.99 -1.79 10.24
N LYS A 103 3.89 -3.12 10.32
CA LYS A 103 3.05 -3.90 9.41
C LYS A 103 1.60 -3.84 9.87
N ILE A 104 0.69 -3.84 8.91
CA ILE A 104 -0.74 -3.82 9.16
C ILE A 104 -1.32 -5.14 8.66
N ILE A 105 -2.18 -5.77 9.44
CA ILE A 105 -2.67 -7.12 9.15
C ILE A 105 -4.13 -7.04 8.71
N GLY A 106 -4.41 -7.51 7.50
CA GLY A 106 -5.76 -7.78 7.02
C GLY A 106 -6.05 -9.28 7.02
N ALA A 107 -7.34 -9.61 7.06
CA ALA A 107 -7.83 -10.97 6.95
C ALA A 107 -9.00 -11.04 5.96
N GLU A 108 -9.06 -12.12 5.21
CA GLU A 108 -10.14 -12.43 4.28
C GLU A 108 -11.38 -12.94 5.05
N ILE A 109 -12.24 -12.02 5.51
CA ILE A 109 -13.37 -12.36 6.41
C ILE A 109 -14.76 -12.26 5.75
N LEU A 110 -14.89 -11.56 4.62
CA LEU A 110 -16.17 -11.36 3.92
C LEU A 110 -16.32 -12.24 2.65
N GLY A 111 -15.53 -13.31 2.57
CA GLY A 111 -15.46 -14.19 1.41
C GLY A 111 -14.15 -14.04 0.62
N PRO A 112 -13.92 -14.90 -0.39
CA PRO A 112 -12.68 -14.89 -1.17
C PRO A 112 -12.47 -13.59 -1.94
N VAL A 113 -11.23 -13.09 -1.94
CA VAL A 113 -10.76 -11.98 -2.78
C VAL A 113 -9.96 -12.57 -3.94
N ASP A 114 -10.63 -12.81 -5.06
CA ASP A 114 -10.09 -13.56 -6.21
C ASP A 114 -8.87 -12.90 -6.88
N GLN A 115 -8.71 -11.59 -6.70
CA GLN A 115 -7.56 -10.81 -7.18
C GLN A 115 -6.28 -11.14 -6.40
N ILE A 116 -6.40 -11.75 -5.21
CA ILE A 116 -5.28 -12.18 -4.37
C ILE A 116 -5.12 -13.69 -4.52
N LYS A 117 -3.96 -14.09 -5.05
CA LYS A 117 -3.62 -15.49 -5.39
C LYS A 117 -2.37 -15.94 -4.66
#